data_AF-A0A7S3WNJ4-F1
#
_entry.id   AF-A0A7S3WNJ4-F1
#
_cell.length_a   1.000
_cell.length_b   1.000
_cell.length_c   1.000
_cell.angle_alpha   90.00
_cell.angle_beta   90.00
_cell.angle_gamma   90.00
#
_symmetry.space_group_name_H-M   'P 1'
#
loop_
_entity.id
_entity.type
_entity.pdbx_description
1 polymer ?
#
loop_
_entity_poly.entity_id
_entity_poly.type
_entity_poly.pdbx_seq_one_letter_code
_entity_poly.pdbx_strand_id
1 'polypeptide(L)'
;DHRPTLERLLSSATKTSTGKLSTPALRSLALFAEVASVGEEQFLMCEACGALAPVLTAWNSADELVQLNALEIFSILARRRRGFEWLRTHGVLDGLLAIARGGGATGDELMVTLQLPSVLHCLAELLEHNDRDEDALLVLGADGAFLQAVWPRIEPSAGHADGARDASMSLIRAVACSQAGLLHVLTHVAQEGEHHCLHKQLRSSEERAKVCAIGVLAQLCSSSARFYANSAVLAAQQSLRSLLSAVSASGTTTPGDTLAGYAVLPSPELRVAALRLMRALAQLDWGAVHLARCEAVLEYLIHTGSVTLSPDELREKHALAGALVDSPLVIEAVGAGSAVMRHMRGYVTAGPFANLPRSEPKVMEPMTLQPAEPVARNPLSLASIFGAMLVAPGCGEISTMALLGGLAVGRCFLVGVESRSWCRVLRRVPSQGLWQRSKNIDERRVSCSGLVAGLWNEGRARDGRSYRYMGRQQQGAASQQDAKQKQPWLVV
;
A
#
# COMPACT_ATOMS: atom_id res chain seq x y z
N ASP A 1 2.54 -10.54 43.40
CA ASP A 1 2.04 -9.38 42.64
C ASP A 1 2.81 -9.10 41.34
N HIS A 2 2.61 -9.94 40.32
CA HIS A 2 3.21 -9.78 38.99
C HIS A 2 2.28 -9.05 38.01
N ARG A 3 1.63 -7.97 38.44
CA ARG A 3 0.89 -7.14 37.48
C ARG A 3 1.91 -6.34 36.65
N PRO A 4 1.83 -6.39 35.31
CA PRO A 4 2.63 -5.50 34.47
C PRO A 4 2.16 -4.07 34.72
N THR A 5 3.06 -3.21 35.18
CA THR A 5 2.82 -1.77 35.30
C THR A 5 3.31 -1.07 34.03
N LEU A 6 2.71 0.06 33.68
CA LEU A 6 3.18 0.90 32.57
C LEU A 6 4.67 1.24 32.73
N GLU A 7 5.09 1.60 33.95
CA GLU A 7 6.50 1.86 34.28
C GLU A 7 7.42 0.69 33.96
N ARG A 8 7.00 -0.55 34.25
CA ARG A 8 7.79 -1.74 33.91
C ARG A 8 7.90 -1.93 32.40
N LEU A 9 6.83 -1.69 31.65
CA LEU A 9 6.86 -1.75 30.19
C LEU A 9 7.73 -0.64 29.59
N LEU A 10 7.63 0.59 30.09
CA LEU A 10 8.48 1.71 29.69
C LEU A 10 9.96 1.42 30.00
N SER A 11 10.25 0.90 31.19
CA SER A 11 11.62 0.48 31.56
C SER A 11 12.14 -0.64 30.67
N SER A 12 11.25 -1.50 30.15
CA SER A 12 11.63 -2.56 29.21
C SER A 12 11.95 -1.99 27.83
N ALA A 13 11.19 -0.99 27.38
CA ALA A 13 11.41 -0.32 26.10
C ALA A 13 12.72 0.47 26.04
N THR A 14 13.25 0.92 27.19
CA THR A 14 14.52 1.65 27.28
C THR A 14 15.71 0.78 27.70
N LYS A 15 15.49 -0.51 28.02
CA LYS A 15 16.56 -1.40 28.45
C LYS A 15 17.54 -1.68 27.32
N THR A 16 18.74 -1.12 27.47
CA THR A 16 19.90 -1.44 26.66
C THR A 16 20.71 -2.57 27.30
N SER A 17 21.06 -3.59 26.53
CA SER A 17 22.10 -4.57 26.88
C SER A 17 23.34 -4.20 26.08
N THR A 18 24.50 -4.01 26.74
CA THR A 18 25.77 -3.67 26.07
C THR A 18 25.68 -2.45 25.15
N GLY A 19 24.86 -1.44 25.51
CA GLY A 19 24.64 -0.24 24.70
C GLY A 19 23.71 -0.43 23.48
N LYS A 20 23.18 -1.64 23.26
CA LYS A 20 22.22 -1.96 22.19
C LYS A 20 20.82 -2.19 22.75
N LEU A 21 19.80 -1.84 21.98
CA LEU A 21 18.42 -2.17 22.35
C LEU A 21 18.24 -3.70 22.35
N SER A 22 17.73 -4.23 23.46
CA SER A 22 17.47 -5.66 23.57
C SER A 22 16.25 -6.08 22.75
N THR A 23 16.14 -7.35 22.35
CA THR A 23 14.95 -7.86 21.65
C THR A 23 13.64 -7.59 22.42
N PRO A 24 13.57 -7.77 23.76
CA PRO A 24 12.38 -7.37 24.53
C PRO A 24 12.07 -5.88 24.44
N ALA A 25 13.08 -5.01 24.35
CA ALA A 25 12.89 -3.58 24.17
C ALA A 25 12.22 -3.29 22.81
N LEU A 26 12.75 -3.87 21.72
CA LEU A 26 12.18 -3.71 20.37
C LEU A 26 10.72 -4.21 20.29
N ARG A 27 10.42 -5.35 20.93
CA ARG A 27 9.04 -5.86 21.01
C ARG A 27 8.11 -4.96 21.83
N SER A 28 8.63 -4.35 22.90
CA SER A 28 7.88 -3.37 23.70
C SER A 28 7.58 -2.11 22.87
N LEU A 29 8.54 -1.64 22.07
CA LEU A 29 8.34 -0.49 21.17
C LEU A 29 7.32 -0.79 20.07
N ALA A 30 7.38 -1.97 19.46
CA ALA A 30 6.37 -2.40 18.48
C ALA A 30 4.97 -2.43 19.09
N LEU A 31 4.81 -2.92 20.33
CA LEU A 31 3.53 -2.89 21.04
C LEU A 31 3.04 -1.46 21.27
N PHE A 32 3.90 -0.55 21.71
CA PHE A 32 3.53 0.86 21.89
C PHE A 32 3.14 1.52 20.56
N ALA A 33 3.81 1.18 19.46
CA ALA A 33 3.46 1.67 18.14
C ALA A 33 2.10 1.14 17.68
N GLU A 34 1.79 -0.14 17.91
CA GLU A 34 0.47 -0.70 17.63
C GLU A 34 -0.63 0.03 18.44
N VAL A 35 -0.40 0.26 19.74
CA VAL A 35 -1.31 1.05 20.58
C VAL A 35 -1.48 2.47 20.03
N ALA A 36 -0.38 3.14 19.68
CA ALA A 36 -0.40 4.49 19.10
C ALA A 36 -1.12 4.53 17.73
N SER A 37 -1.09 3.43 16.97
CA SER A 37 -1.78 3.31 15.68
C SER A 37 -3.30 3.12 15.82
N VAL A 38 -3.83 2.85 17.02
CA VAL A 38 -5.28 2.69 17.23
C VAL A 38 -6.02 4.01 17.02
N GLY A 39 -5.49 5.14 17.50
CA GLY A 39 -6.15 6.44 17.42
C GLY A 39 -5.31 7.59 18.01
N GLU A 40 -5.78 8.83 17.82
CA GLU A 40 -5.03 10.04 18.20
C GLU A 40 -4.78 10.16 19.71
N GLU A 41 -5.79 9.83 20.54
CA GLU A 41 -5.63 9.86 22.00
C GLU A 41 -4.58 8.86 22.48
N GLN A 42 -4.57 7.64 21.90
CA GLN A 42 -3.58 6.62 22.22
C GLN A 42 -2.19 7.04 21.78
N PHE A 43 -2.08 7.69 20.61
CA PHE A 43 -0.83 8.27 20.14
C PHE A 43 -0.30 9.31 21.12
N LEU A 44 -1.13 10.31 21.50
CA LEU A 44 -0.75 11.37 22.43
C LEU A 44 -0.35 10.81 23.80
N MET A 45 -1.04 9.76 24.27
CA MET A 45 -0.66 9.08 25.50
C MET A 45 0.73 8.44 25.38
N CYS A 46 1.01 7.71 24.30
CA CYS A 46 2.31 7.07 24.05
C CYS A 46 3.44 8.12 23.89
N GLU A 47 3.14 9.24 23.23
CA GLU A 47 4.05 10.38 23.08
C GLU A 47 4.33 11.04 24.45
N ALA A 48 3.29 11.39 25.20
CA ALA A 48 3.40 12.07 26.50
C ALA A 48 4.12 11.25 27.57
N CYS A 49 3.99 9.92 27.54
CA CYS A 49 4.75 9.04 28.45
C CYS A 49 6.15 8.68 27.94
N GLY A 50 6.58 9.26 26.81
CA GLY A 50 7.91 9.05 26.24
C GLY A 50 8.13 7.65 25.64
N ALA A 51 7.08 6.86 25.45
CA ALA A 51 7.19 5.48 24.96
C ALA A 51 7.73 5.40 23.51
N LEU A 52 7.53 6.45 22.72
CA LEU A 52 7.96 6.50 21.31
C LEU A 52 9.38 7.04 21.12
N ALA A 53 9.92 7.79 22.10
CA ALA A 53 11.25 8.39 22.00
C ALA A 53 12.38 7.36 21.73
N PRO A 54 12.39 6.16 22.32
CA PRO A 54 13.45 5.19 22.06
C PRO A 54 13.44 4.64 20.62
N VAL A 55 12.34 4.78 19.87
CA VAL A 55 12.30 4.43 18.45
C VAL A 55 13.25 5.32 17.64
N LEU A 56 13.35 6.61 17.98
CA LEU A 56 14.32 7.51 17.35
C LEU A 56 15.76 7.14 17.69
N THR A 57 16.01 6.67 18.92
CA THR A 57 17.31 6.12 19.30
C THR A 57 17.63 4.85 18.52
N ALA A 58 16.64 3.98 18.30
CA ALA A 58 16.78 2.79 17.47
C ALA A 58 17.13 3.15 16.02
N TRP A 59 16.49 4.18 15.46
CA TRP A 59 16.77 4.66 14.11
C TRP A 59 18.17 5.25 13.95
N ASN A 60 18.65 5.97 14.95
CA ASN A 60 20.01 6.54 14.95
C ASN A 60 21.08 5.56 15.49
N SER A 61 20.71 4.29 15.68
CA SER A 61 21.64 3.25 16.14
C SER A 61 22.68 2.94 15.06
N ALA A 62 23.91 2.62 15.48
CA ALA A 62 24.93 2.08 14.58
C ALA A 62 24.68 0.61 14.20
N ASP A 63 23.73 -0.06 14.86
CA ASP A 63 23.35 -1.45 14.58
C ASP A 63 22.25 -1.50 13.51
N GLU A 64 22.55 -2.05 12.33
CA GLU A 64 21.62 -2.03 11.20
C GLU A 64 20.37 -2.87 11.45
N LEU A 65 20.48 -3.96 12.23
CA LEU A 65 19.32 -4.77 12.58
C LEU A 65 18.35 -3.98 13.46
N VAL A 66 18.88 -3.17 14.38
CA VAL A 66 18.07 -2.25 15.19
C VAL A 66 17.40 -1.19 14.32
N GLN A 67 18.11 -0.63 13.33
CA GLN A 67 17.53 0.32 12.37
C GLN A 67 16.42 -0.31 11.52
N LEU A 68 16.61 -1.54 11.03
CA LEU A 68 15.58 -2.28 10.28
C LEU A 68 14.33 -2.51 11.13
N ASN A 69 14.48 -2.85 12.41
CA ASN A 69 13.33 -2.94 13.33
C ASN A 69 12.66 -1.59 13.54
N ALA A 70 13.41 -0.48 13.55
CA ALA A 70 12.83 0.86 13.64
C ALA A 70 11.98 1.20 12.40
N LEU A 71 12.38 0.80 11.20
CA LEU A 71 11.60 0.99 9.96
C LEU A 71 10.24 0.28 10.02
N GLU A 72 10.18 -0.94 10.56
CA GLU A 72 8.91 -1.65 10.77
C GLU A 72 8.01 -0.88 11.74
N ILE A 73 8.57 -0.36 12.83
CA ILE A 73 7.85 0.44 13.81
C ILE A 73 7.32 1.75 13.18
N PHE A 74 8.13 2.40 12.35
CA PHE A 74 7.70 3.59 11.61
C PHE A 74 6.52 3.31 10.69
N SER A 75 6.54 2.17 9.99
CA SER A 75 5.42 1.75 9.13
C SER A 75 4.12 1.55 9.94
N ILE A 76 4.21 1.07 11.19
CA ILE A 76 3.04 0.94 12.08
C ILE A 76 2.54 2.32 12.54
N LEU A 77 3.45 3.22 12.96
CA LEU A 77 3.09 4.58 13.37
C LEU A 77 2.45 5.38 12.23
N ALA A 78 2.94 5.17 11.00
CA ALA A 78 2.50 5.82 9.77
C ALA A 78 1.04 5.56 9.40
N ARG A 79 0.44 4.47 9.92
CA ARG A 79 -0.98 4.12 9.68
C ARG A 79 -1.96 5.21 10.12
N ARG A 80 -1.51 6.15 10.96
CA ARG A 80 -2.29 7.29 11.43
C ARG A 80 -1.60 8.59 11.06
N ARG A 81 -2.43 9.61 10.75
CA ARG A 81 -1.95 10.95 10.38
C ARG A 81 -0.98 11.54 11.39
N ARG A 82 -1.34 11.49 12.67
CA ARG A 82 -0.50 12.00 13.76
C ARG A 82 0.86 11.32 13.81
N GLY A 83 0.94 10.03 13.53
CA GLY A 83 2.20 9.30 13.47
C GLY A 83 3.06 9.68 12.28
N PHE A 84 2.47 9.87 11.10
CA PHE A 84 3.17 10.44 9.94
C PHE A 84 3.74 11.83 10.27
N GLU A 85 2.94 12.73 10.85
CA GLU A 85 3.37 14.06 11.24
C GLU A 85 4.50 14.02 12.27
N TRP A 86 4.41 13.13 13.25
CA TRP A 86 5.45 12.92 14.26
C TRP A 86 6.77 12.47 13.62
N LEU A 87 6.73 11.51 12.69
CA LEU A 87 7.93 11.05 11.97
C LEU A 87 8.56 12.19 11.16
N ARG A 88 7.72 13.01 10.52
CA ARG A 88 8.16 14.19 9.78
C ARG A 88 8.81 15.23 10.69
N THR A 89 8.19 15.58 11.82
CA THR A 89 8.74 16.61 12.74
C THR A 89 10.05 16.18 13.40
N HIS A 90 10.30 14.88 13.50
CA HIS A 90 11.55 14.34 14.05
C HIS A 90 12.61 14.04 12.98
N GLY A 91 12.41 14.49 11.73
CA GLY A 91 13.38 14.33 10.65
C GLY A 91 13.55 12.90 10.13
N VAL A 92 12.68 11.97 10.52
CA VAL A 92 12.75 10.57 10.05
C VAL A 92 12.48 10.52 8.55
N LEU A 93 11.47 11.24 8.08
CA LEU A 93 11.12 11.27 6.65
C LEU A 93 12.31 11.75 5.79
N ASP A 94 12.99 12.81 6.22
CA ASP A 94 14.17 13.34 5.51
C ASP A 94 15.30 12.32 5.48
N GLY A 95 15.53 11.59 6.58
CA GLY A 95 16.50 10.48 6.64
C GLY A 95 16.16 9.34 5.68
N LEU A 96 14.89 8.92 5.62
CA LEU A 96 14.43 7.90 4.68
C LEU A 96 14.63 8.32 3.22
N LEU A 97 14.27 9.57 2.89
CA LEU A 97 14.45 10.12 1.55
C LEU A 97 15.93 10.26 1.18
N ALA A 98 16.79 10.64 2.13
CA ALA A 98 18.23 10.68 1.91
C ALA A 98 18.79 9.29 1.54
N ILE A 99 18.43 8.25 2.30
CA ILE A 99 18.85 6.87 2.02
C ILE A 99 18.31 6.40 0.66
N ALA A 100 17.03 6.64 0.37
CA ALA A 100 16.41 6.23 -0.89
C ALA A 100 17.00 6.94 -2.12
N ARG A 101 17.55 8.15 -1.95
CA ARG A 101 18.29 8.88 -3.01
C ARG A 101 19.76 8.47 -3.12
N GLY A 102 20.26 7.59 -2.25
CA GLY A 102 21.67 7.20 -2.18
C GLY A 102 22.55 8.19 -1.41
N GLY A 103 21.96 9.16 -0.72
CA GLY A 103 22.67 10.22 0.03
C GLY A 103 23.28 9.80 1.37
N GLY A 104 23.35 8.51 1.68
CA GLY A 104 23.89 7.98 2.95
C GLY A 104 25.36 7.55 2.90
N ALA A 105 26.12 7.94 1.87
CA ALA A 105 27.43 7.40 1.51
C ALA A 105 28.60 7.83 2.42
N THR A 106 28.49 7.59 3.73
CA THR A 106 29.65 7.38 4.60
C THR A 106 29.74 5.93 5.10
N GLY A 107 28.72 5.09 4.84
CA GLY A 107 28.69 3.67 5.16
C GLY A 107 28.98 2.77 3.96
N ASP A 108 29.27 1.50 4.26
CA ASP A 108 29.50 0.41 3.31
C ASP A 108 28.36 0.30 2.28
N GLU A 109 28.68 0.37 0.98
CA GLU A 109 27.74 0.37 -0.15
C GLU A 109 26.82 -0.86 -0.15
N LEU A 110 27.33 -1.98 0.37
CA LEU A 110 26.56 -3.20 0.57
C LEU A 110 25.39 -3.00 1.55
N MET A 111 25.58 -2.17 2.58
CA MET A 111 24.58 -1.95 3.63
C MET A 111 23.44 -1.07 3.16
N VAL A 112 23.74 -0.02 2.38
CA VAL A 112 22.70 0.79 1.73
C VAL A 112 21.83 -0.10 0.83
N THR A 113 22.45 -1.06 0.14
CA THR A 113 21.73 -2.02 -0.72
C THR A 113 20.78 -2.92 0.08
N LEU A 114 21.15 -3.33 1.30
CA LEU A 114 20.31 -4.16 2.17
C LEU A 114 19.15 -3.37 2.82
N GLN A 115 19.37 -2.11 3.18
CA GLN A 115 18.35 -1.27 3.83
C GLN A 115 17.34 -0.67 2.84
N LEU A 116 17.76 -0.43 1.59
CA LEU A 116 16.96 0.26 0.59
C LEU A 116 15.55 -0.35 0.39
N PRO A 117 15.37 -1.68 0.26
CA PRO A 117 14.04 -2.26 0.15
C PRO A 117 13.13 -1.90 1.32
N SER A 118 13.64 -1.96 2.55
CA SER A 118 12.88 -1.66 3.77
C SER A 118 12.54 -0.17 3.87
N VAL A 119 13.46 0.70 3.46
CA VAL A 119 13.21 2.16 3.40
C VAL A 119 12.14 2.49 2.36
N LEU A 120 12.23 1.92 1.16
CA LEU A 120 11.22 2.13 0.11
C LEU A 120 9.85 1.60 0.53
N HIS A 121 9.80 0.44 1.20
CA HIS A 121 8.55 -0.10 1.73
C HIS A 121 7.98 0.79 2.86
N CYS A 122 8.81 1.27 3.78
CA CYS A 122 8.38 2.21 4.81
C CYS A 122 7.81 3.51 4.21
N LEU A 123 8.45 4.05 3.16
CA LEU A 123 7.94 5.21 2.42
C LEU A 123 6.62 4.90 1.70
N ALA A 124 6.46 3.69 1.17
CA ALA A 124 5.21 3.25 0.57
C ALA A 124 4.07 3.22 1.61
N GLU A 125 4.29 2.60 2.78
CA GLU A 125 3.30 2.54 3.85
C GLU A 125 2.94 3.94 4.40
N LEU A 126 3.93 4.84 4.50
CA LEU A 126 3.72 6.25 4.84
C LEU A 126 2.75 6.93 3.87
N LEU A 127 2.85 6.66 2.57
CA LEU A 127 2.00 7.27 1.55
C LEU A 127 0.65 6.55 1.39
N GLU A 128 0.59 5.23 1.52
CA GLU A 128 -0.64 4.45 1.29
C GLU A 128 -1.73 4.81 2.30
N HIS A 129 -1.35 5.22 3.51
CA HIS A 129 -2.27 5.66 4.57
C HIS A 129 -2.52 7.18 4.61
N ASN A 130 -1.85 7.96 3.75
CA ASN A 130 -1.99 9.41 3.67
C ASN A 130 -2.31 9.82 2.23
N ASP A 131 -3.59 9.97 1.90
CA ASP A 131 -4.07 10.27 0.54
C ASP A 131 -3.97 11.75 0.14
N ARG A 132 -3.30 12.59 0.95
CA ARG A 132 -3.16 14.02 0.68
C ARG A 132 -2.03 14.28 -0.30
N ASP A 133 -2.32 15.14 -1.28
CA ASP A 133 -1.34 15.58 -2.28
C ASP A 133 -0.09 16.20 -1.64
N GLU A 134 -0.22 16.94 -0.54
CA GLU A 134 0.91 17.54 0.18
C GLU A 134 1.95 16.48 0.61
N ASP A 135 1.50 15.35 1.14
CA ASP A 135 2.40 14.30 1.64
C ASP A 135 3.08 13.56 0.51
N ALA A 136 2.34 13.30 -0.57
CA ALA A 136 2.91 12.76 -1.79
C ALA A 136 3.97 13.71 -2.38
N LEU A 137 3.66 15.00 -2.51
CA LEU A 137 4.57 16.02 -3.02
C LEU A 137 5.84 16.17 -2.16
N LEU A 138 5.73 16.00 -0.84
CA LEU A 138 6.89 15.97 0.07
C LEU A 138 7.86 14.82 -0.27
N VAL A 139 7.34 13.62 -0.55
CA VAL A 139 8.16 12.47 -0.93
C VAL A 139 8.71 12.61 -2.35
N LEU A 140 7.86 13.02 -3.29
CA LEU A 140 8.18 13.18 -4.70
C LEU A 140 9.25 14.25 -4.95
N GLY A 141 9.29 15.28 -4.10
CA GLY A 141 10.06 16.49 -4.34
C GLY A 141 9.48 17.32 -5.48
N ALA A 142 10.11 18.47 -5.75
CA ALA A 142 9.77 19.27 -6.92
C ALA A 142 9.86 18.43 -8.20
N ASP A 143 8.87 18.58 -9.09
CA ASP A 143 8.79 17.94 -10.40
C ASP A 143 8.81 16.40 -10.42
N GLY A 144 8.66 15.74 -9.25
CA GLY A 144 8.72 14.29 -9.16
C GLY A 144 10.13 13.71 -9.33
N ALA A 145 11.18 14.49 -9.04
CA ALA A 145 12.57 14.05 -9.15
C ALA A 145 12.88 12.75 -8.39
N PHE A 146 12.20 12.51 -7.27
CA PHE A 146 12.37 11.27 -6.53
C PHE A 146 11.86 10.04 -7.30
N LEU A 147 10.73 10.14 -8.00
CA LEU A 147 10.24 9.05 -8.85
C LEU A 147 11.23 8.72 -9.97
N GLN A 148 11.83 9.75 -10.58
CA GLN A 148 12.86 9.58 -11.61
C GLN A 148 14.05 8.75 -11.10
N ALA A 149 14.42 8.90 -9.82
CA ALA A 149 15.47 8.08 -9.20
C ALA A 149 15.00 6.65 -8.86
N VAL A 150 13.69 6.41 -8.75
CA VAL A 150 13.10 5.10 -8.41
C VAL A 150 12.87 4.25 -9.66
N TRP A 151 12.49 4.84 -10.80
CA TRP A 151 12.16 4.09 -12.02
C TRP A 151 13.23 3.12 -12.53
N PRO A 152 14.54 3.48 -12.56
CA PRO A 152 15.58 2.55 -13.00
C PRO A 152 15.66 1.28 -12.15
N ARG A 153 15.20 1.33 -10.89
CA ARG A 153 15.23 0.18 -9.96
C ARG A 153 14.13 -0.85 -10.24
N ILE A 154 13.16 -0.51 -11.09
CA ILE A 154 12.11 -1.44 -11.51
C ILE A 154 12.60 -2.36 -12.62
N GLU A 155 13.58 -1.93 -13.41
CA GLU A 155 14.08 -2.75 -14.50
C GLU A 155 14.80 -4.00 -13.97
N PRO A 156 14.65 -5.16 -14.64
CA PRO A 156 15.36 -6.36 -14.26
C PRO A 156 16.86 -6.12 -14.47
N SER A 157 17.56 -5.77 -13.40
CA SER A 157 19.01 -5.60 -13.44
C SER A 157 19.62 -6.98 -13.17
N ALA A 158 20.42 -7.49 -14.10
CA ALA A 158 21.12 -8.75 -13.92
C ALA A 158 22.01 -8.68 -12.65
N GLY A 159 21.55 -9.26 -11.55
CA GLY A 159 22.31 -9.37 -10.30
C GLY A 159 21.91 -8.45 -9.14
N HIS A 160 20.86 -7.63 -9.24
CA HIS A 160 20.37 -6.88 -8.07
C HIS A 160 19.30 -7.67 -7.30
N ALA A 161 19.26 -7.47 -5.99
CA ALA A 161 18.28 -8.13 -5.11
C ALA A 161 16.84 -7.76 -5.48
N ASP A 162 16.01 -8.75 -5.80
CA ASP A 162 14.60 -8.60 -6.20
C ASP A 162 13.77 -7.74 -5.23
N GLY A 163 14.17 -7.68 -3.96
CA GLY A 163 13.50 -6.88 -2.93
C GLY A 163 13.43 -5.38 -3.24
N ALA A 164 14.48 -4.79 -3.84
CA ALA A 164 14.48 -3.36 -4.15
C ALA A 164 13.48 -3.02 -5.27
N ARG A 165 13.33 -3.93 -6.24
CA ARG A 165 12.38 -3.81 -7.35
C ARG A 165 10.95 -3.80 -6.83
N ASP A 166 10.59 -4.78 -5.98
CA ASP A 166 9.24 -4.89 -5.44
C ASP A 166 8.89 -3.74 -4.50
N ALA A 167 9.86 -3.30 -3.70
CA ALA A 167 9.67 -2.15 -2.82
C ALA A 167 9.51 -0.85 -3.62
N SER A 168 10.24 -0.70 -4.73
CA SER A 168 10.07 0.42 -5.67
C SER A 168 8.67 0.42 -6.31
N MET A 169 8.18 -0.74 -6.75
CA MET A 169 6.83 -0.89 -7.28
C MET A 169 5.75 -0.59 -6.22
N SER A 170 5.96 -1.02 -4.98
CA SER A 170 5.07 -0.73 -3.86
C SER A 170 5.02 0.77 -3.56
N LEU A 171 6.17 1.45 -3.59
CA LEU A 171 6.26 2.90 -3.42
C LEU A 171 5.51 3.64 -4.54
N ILE A 172 5.72 3.26 -5.80
CA ILE A 172 5.02 3.87 -6.94
C ILE A 172 3.51 3.66 -6.85
N ARG A 173 3.09 2.47 -6.43
CA ARG A 173 1.68 2.20 -6.14
C ARG A 173 1.16 3.17 -5.08
N ALA A 174 1.85 3.30 -3.96
CA ALA A 174 1.42 4.17 -2.86
C ALA A 174 1.39 5.66 -3.25
N VAL A 175 2.40 6.14 -3.99
CA VAL A 175 2.41 7.49 -4.57
C VAL A 175 1.16 7.76 -5.40
N ALA A 176 0.76 6.78 -6.22
CA ALA A 176 -0.40 6.88 -7.09
C ALA A 176 -1.74 6.97 -6.33
N CYS A 177 -1.79 6.78 -5.00
CA CYS A 177 -3.01 6.98 -4.19
C CYS A 177 -3.46 8.45 -4.13
N SER A 178 -2.53 9.39 -4.26
CA SER A 178 -2.80 10.84 -4.31
C SER A 178 -3.05 11.31 -5.75
N GLN A 179 -3.71 12.46 -5.92
CA GLN A 179 -3.94 13.04 -7.24
C GLN A 179 -2.63 13.54 -7.86
N ALA A 180 -1.79 14.22 -7.07
CA ALA A 180 -0.49 14.71 -7.53
C ALA A 180 0.42 13.55 -7.96
N GLY A 181 0.52 12.51 -7.13
CA GLY A 181 1.32 11.34 -7.45
C GLY A 181 0.80 10.54 -8.65
N LEU A 182 -0.52 10.39 -8.79
CA LEU A 182 -1.15 9.82 -9.99
C LEU A 182 -0.71 10.55 -11.25
N LEU A 183 -0.80 11.89 -11.26
CA LEU A 183 -0.42 12.70 -12.42
C LEU A 183 1.08 12.54 -12.74
N HIS A 184 1.96 12.59 -11.74
CA HIS A 184 3.40 12.39 -11.96
C HIS A 184 3.70 11.01 -12.59
N VAL A 185 3.07 9.94 -12.10
CA VAL A 185 3.27 8.60 -12.66
C VAL A 185 2.74 8.52 -14.10
N LEU A 186 1.51 8.99 -14.37
CA LEU A 186 0.95 8.92 -15.72
C LEU A 186 1.64 9.83 -16.73
N THR A 187 2.13 10.99 -16.30
CA THR A 187 2.93 11.89 -17.13
C THR A 187 4.26 11.25 -17.50
N HIS A 188 4.94 10.59 -16.56
CA HIS A 188 6.18 9.89 -16.88
C HIS A 188 5.95 8.71 -17.84
N VAL A 189 4.89 7.92 -17.62
CA VAL A 189 4.47 6.88 -18.57
C VAL A 189 4.18 7.47 -19.95
N ALA A 190 3.53 8.64 -20.03
CA ALA A 190 3.26 9.31 -21.30
C ALA A 190 4.55 9.72 -22.03
N GLN A 191 5.56 10.16 -21.28
CA GLN A 191 6.84 10.62 -21.84
C GLN A 191 7.66 9.48 -22.43
N GLU A 192 7.69 8.32 -21.78
CA GLU A 192 8.46 7.16 -22.25
C GLU A 192 7.67 6.24 -23.19
N GLY A 193 6.34 6.30 -23.15
CA GLY A 193 5.45 5.48 -23.98
C GLY A 193 5.63 3.97 -23.75
N GLU A 194 5.69 3.19 -24.82
CA GLU A 194 5.82 1.72 -24.73
C GLU A 194 7.17 1.25 -24.21
N HIS A 195 8.20 2.11 -24.22
CA HIS A 195 9.52 1.80 -23.70
C HIS A 195 9.59 1.85 -22.17
N HIS A 196 8.54 2.38 -21.53
CA HIS A 196 8.48 2.54 -20.08
C HIS A 196 8.66 1.21 -19.33
N CYS A 197 9.39 1.23 -18.21
CA CYS A 197 9.71 0.00 -17.47
C CYS A 197 8.45 -0.76 -16.99
N LEU A 198 7.36 -0.06 -16.63
CA LEU A 198 6.08 -0.70 -16.30
C LEU A 198 5.48 -1.50 -17.46
N HIS A 199 5.59 -1.04 -18.71
CA HIS A 199 5.14 -1.81 -19.88
C HIS A 199 5.89 -3.14 -19.96
N LYS A 200 7.21 -3.12 -19.73
CA LYS A 200 8.05 -4.33 -19.69
C LYS A 200 7.64 -5.27 -18.55
N GLN A 201 7.37 -4.73 -17.36
CA GLN A 201 6.99 -5.55 -16.20
C GLN A 201 5.60 -6.19 -16.33
N LEU A 202 4.63 -5.51 -16.94
CA LEU A 202 3.32 -6.09 -17.24
C LEU A 202 3.41 -7.27 -18.22
N ARG A 203 4.41 -7.24 -19.12
CA ARG A 203 4.72 -8.32 -20.06
C ARG A 203 5.70 -9.37 -19.52
N SER A 204 6.19 -9.20 -18.28
CA SER A 204 7.22 -10.08 -17.71
C SER A 204 6.74 -11.54 -17.67
N SER A 205 7.64 -12.49 -17.90
CA SER A 205 7.37 -13.90 -17.61
C SER A 205 7.46 -14.20 -16.12
N GLU A 206 8.12 -13.34 -15.35
CA GLU A 206 8.28 -13.49 -13.91
C GLU A 206 6.98 -13.09 -13.20
N GLU A 207 6.37 -14.07 -12.53
CA GLU A 207 5.07 -13.92 -11.88
C GLU A 207 5.04 -12.79 -10.86
N ARG A 208 6.05 -12.72 -9.99
CA ARG A 208 6.13 -11.72 -8.91
C ARG A 208 6.22 -10.29 -9.44
N ALA A 209 7.09 -10.06 -10.42
CA ALA A 209 7.23 -8.77 -11.09
C ALA A 209 5.91 -8.35 -11.76
N LYS A 210 5.24 -9.30 -12.42
CA LYS A 210 3.93 -9.09 -13.03
C LYS A 210 2.84 -8.77 -12.01
N VAL A 211 2.78 -9.49 -10.88
CA VAL A 211 1.84 -9.22 -9.78
C VAL A 211 2.01 -7.80 -9.26
N CYS A 212 3.26 -7.37 -9.01
CA CYS A 212 3.56 -6.00 -8.58
C CYS A 212 3.13 -4.97 -9.64
N ALA A 213 3.39 -5.22 -10.93
CA ALA A 213 3.02 -4.31 -12.02
C ALA A 213 1.50 -4.19 -12.20
N ILE A 214 0.78 -5.31 -12.13
CA ILE A 214 -0.68 -5.32 -12.12
C ILE A 214 -1.21 -4.55 -10.90
N GLY A 215 -0.56 -4.68 -9.73
CA GLY A 215 -0.89 -3.92 -8.53
C GLY A 215 -0.75 -2.41 -8.70
N VAL A 216 0.33 -1.94 -9.33
CA VAL A 216 0.52 -0.52 -9.69
C VAL A 216 -0.59 -0.07 -10.64
N LEU A 217 -0.85 -0.84 -11.71
CA LEU A 217 -1.88 -0.50 -12.69
C LEU A 217 -3.29 -0.44 -12.07
N ALA A 218 -3.63 -1.38 -11.18
CA ALA A 218 -4.89 -1.39 -10.46
C ALA A 218 -5.07 -0.13 -9.59
N GLN A 219 -3.99 0.32 -8.94
CA GLN A 219 -4.02 1.56 -8.16
C GLN A 219 -4.18 2.78 -9.05
N LEU A 220 -3.48 2.85 -10.19
CA LEU A 220 -3.63 3.94 -11.17
C LEU A 220 -5.07 4.02 -11.69
N CYS A 221 -5.71 2.89 -11.99
CA CYS A 221 -7.12 2.83 -12.38
C CYS A 221 -8.05 3.33 -11.27
N SER A 222 -7.85 2.85 -10.04
CA SER A 222 -8.69 3.20 -8.88
C SER A 222 -8.58 4.69 -8.55
N SER A 223 -7.36 5.23 -8.54
CA SER A 223 -7.13 6.67 -8.32
C SER A 223 -7.65 7.52 -9.46
N SER A 224 -7.52 7.05 -10.71
CA SER A 224 -8.11 7.74 -11.87
C SER A 224 -9.63 7.84 -11.78
N ALA A 225 -10.30 6.79 -11.33
CA ALA A 225 -11.74 6.80 -11.11
C ALA A 225 -12.11 7.77 -9.97
N ARG A 226 -11.34 7.77 -8.88
CA ARG A 226 -11.53 8.69 -7.75
C ARG A 226 -11.38 10.17 -8.14
N PHE A 227 -10.41 10.48 -9.00
CA PHE A 227 -10.08 11.85 -9.42
C PHE A 227 -10.61 12.20 -10.82
N TYR A 228 -11.65 11.51 -11.30
CA TYR A 228 -12.16 11.64 -12.66
C TYR A 228 -12.62 13.06 -13.03
N ALA A 229 -13.05 13.87 -12.06
CA ALA A 229 -13.46 15.26 -12.29
C ALA A 229 -12.30 16.19 -12.70
N ASN A 230 -11.05 15.76 -12.53
CA ASN A 230 -9.87 16.55 -12.85
C ASN A 230 -9.51 16.41 -14.35
N SER A 231 -9.45 17.54 -15.06
CA SER A 231 -9.15 17.57 -16.50
C SER A 231 -7.76 17.04 -16.86
N ALA A 232 -6.76 17.20 -15.98
CA ALA A 232 -5.43 16.65 -16.19
C ALA A 232 -5.44 15.11 -16.09
N VAL A 233 -6.21 14.55 -15.16
CA VAL A 233 -6.40 13.09 -15.03
C VAL A 233 -7.13 12.53 -16.25
N LEU A 234 -8.11 13.26 -16.78
CA LEU A 234 -8.79 12.91 -18.03
C LEU A 234 -7.84 12.92 -19.23
N ALA A 235 -6.98 13.94 -19.35
CA ALA A 235 -5.97 14.01 -20.40
C ALA A 235 -4.96 12.86 -20.30
N ALA A 236 -4.65 12.41 -19.08
CA ALA A 236 -3.71 11.31 -18.81
C ALA A 236 -4.31 9.90 -19.00
N GLN A 237 -5.61 9.75 -19.29
CA GLN A 237 -6.25 8.44 -19.48
C GLN A 237 -5.66 7.63 -20.64
N GLN A 238 -5.06 8.29 -21.63
CA GLN A 238 -4.43 7.60 -22.75
C GLN A 238 -3.21 6.77 -22.30
N SER A 239 -2.42 7.27 -21.35
CA SER A 239 -1.32 6.52 -20.73
C SER A 239 -1.83 5.28 -20.00
N LEU A 240 -2.97 5.40 -19.32
CA LEU A 240 -3.58 4.28 -18.60
C LEU A 240 -4.05 3.18 -19.56
N ARG A 241 -4.65 3.56 -20.70
CA ARG A 241 -5.03 2.61 -21.76
C ARG A 241 -3.81 1.95 -22.41
N SER A 242 -2.72 2.68 -22.59
CA SER A 242 -1.44 2.16 -23.07
C SER A 242 -0.89 1.10 -22.11
N LEU A 243 -0.89 1.35 -20.81
CA LEU A 243 -0.48 0.35 -19.83
C LEU A 243 -1.39 -0.88 -19.84
N LEU A 244 -2.71 -0.69 -19.95
CA LEU A 244 -3.64 -1.80 -20.03
C LEU A 244 -3.37 -2.69 -21.27
N SER A 245 -3.07 -2.10 -22.43
CA SER A 245 -2.74 -2.88 -23.63
C SER A 245 -1.46 -3.69 -23.45
N ALA A 246 -0.54 -3.24 -22.59
CA ALA A 246 0.69 -3.97 -22.27
C ALA A 246 0.45 -5.28 -21.49
N VAL A 247 -0.69 -5.43 -20.82
CA VAL A 247 -1.05 -6.69 -20.12
C VAL A 247 -1.15 -7.86 -21.11
N SER A 248 -1.59 -7.60 -22.34
CA SER A 248 -1.67 -8.60 -23.39
C SER A 248 -0.32 -8.80 -24.07
N ALA A 249 0.17 -10.05 -24.04
CA ALA A 249 1.41 -10.43 -24.73
C ALA A 249 1.23 -10.57 -26.25
N SER A 250 0.00 -10.82 -26.72
CA SER A 250 -0.35 -11.00 -28.13
C SER A 250 -1.38 -9.97 -28.58
N GLY A 251 -1.27 -9.50 -29.83
CA GLY A 251 -2.28 -8.66 -30.47
C GLY A 251 -3.61 -9.37 -30.75
N THR A 252 -3.66 -10.70 -30.60
CA THR A 252 -4.87 -11.51 -30.80
C THR A 252 -5.75 -11.59 -29.55
N THR A 253 -5.20 -11.28 -28.38
CA THR A 253 -5.90 -11.38 -27.08
C THR A 253 -6.15 -9.99 -26.54
N THR A 254 -7.36 -9.71 -26.08
CA THR A 254 -7.61 -8.44 -25.39
C THR A 254 -7.02 -8.47 -23.97
N PRO A 255 -6.77 -7.29 -23.35
CA PRO A 255 -6.35 -7.23 -21.95
C PRO A 255 -7.34 -7.91 -21.01
N GLY A 256 -8.65 -7.75 -21.24
CA GLY A 256 -9.68 -8.44 -20.47
C GLY A 256 -9.58 -9.97 -20.58
N ASP A 257 -9.35 -10.52 -21.78
CA ASP A 257 -9.17 -11.97 -21.96
C ASP A 257 -7.94 -12.49 -21.21
N THR A 258 -6.86 -11.71 -21.25
CA THR A 258 -5.62 -12.04 -20.55
C THR A 258 -5.83 -12.05 -19.03
N LEU A 259 -6.55 -11.06 -18.49
CA LEU A 259 -6.88 -10.96 -17.06
C LEU A 259 -7.83 -12.08 -16.61
N ALA A 260 -8.82 -12.43 -17.43
CA ALA A 260 -9.69 -13.58 -17.18
C ALA A 260 -8.88 -14.88 -17.14
N GLY A 261 -7.92 -15.04 -18.06
CA GLY A 261 -6.95 -16.13 -18.06
C GLY A 261 -6.13 -16.18 -16.77
N TYR A 262 -5.62 -15.04 -16.29
CA TYR A 262 -4.91 -14.97 -15.02
C TYR A 262 -5.78 -15.35 -13.82
N ALA A 263 -7.07 -15.00 -13.85
CA ALA A 263 -8.02 -15.28 -12.78
C ALA A 263 -8.38 -16.78 -12.64
N VAL A 264 -7.95 -17.65 -13.56
CA VAL A 264 -8.12 -19.12 -13.51
C VAL A 264 -6.80 -19.88 -13.35
N LEU A 265 -5.66 -19.20 -13.27
CA LEU A 265 -4.36 -19.84 -13.03
C LEU A 265 -4.26 -20.37 -11.58
N PRO A 266 -3.41 -21.38 -11.32
CA PRO A 266 -3.22 -21.92 -9.97
C PRO A 266 -2.59 -20.93 -8.97
N SER A 267 -1.95 -19.85 -9.44
CA SER A 267 -1.35 -18.83 -8.56
C SER A 267 -2.41 -17.93 -7.90
N PRO A 268 -2.56 -17.97 -6.56
CA PRO A 268 -3.51 -17.09 -5.85
C PRO A 268 -3.12 -15.61 -5.94
N GLU A 269 -1.82 -15.29 -5.91
CA GLU A 269 -1.34 -13.92 -5.94
C GLU A 269 -1.68 -13.25 -7.27
N LEU A 270 -1.46 -13.97 -8.38
CA LEU A 270 -1.79 -13.49 -9.71
C LEU A 270 -3.30 -13.41 -9.94
N ARG A 271 -4.08 -14.37 -9.44
CA ARG A 271 -5.55 -14.31 -9.50
C ARG A 271 -6.08 -13.08 -8.76
N VAL A 272 -5.63 -12.84 -7.53
CA VAL A 272 -6.05 -11.67 -6.73
C VAL A 272 -5.64 -10.37 -7.41
N ALA A 273 -4.42 -10.29 -7.95
CA ALA A 273 -3.95 -9.11 -8.67
C ALA A 273 -4.83 -8.82 -9.90
N ALA A 274 -5.15 -9.84 -10.70
CA ALA A 274 -6.00 -9.71 -11.88
C ALA A 274 -7.44 -9.28 -11.50
N LEU A 275 -8.03 -9.88 -10.47
CA LEU A 275 -9.35 -9.51 -9.95
C LEU A 275 -9.40 -8.06 -9.48
N ARG A 276 -8.38 -7.61 -8.74
CA ARG A 276 -8.27 -6.22 -8.28
C ARG A 276 -8.13 -5.24 -9.43
N LEU A 277 -7.34 -5.58 -10.46
CA LEU A 277 -7.23 -4.74 -11.65
C LEU A 277 -8.55 -4.67 -12.42
N MET A 278 -9.24 -5.79 -12.64
CA MET A 278 -10.56 -5.79 -13.28
C MET A 278 -11.57 -4.96 -12.46
N ARG A 279 -11.58 -5.10 -11.15
CA ARG A 279 -12.44 -4.29 -10.27
C ARG A 279 -12.13 -2.80 -10.35
N ALA A 280 -10.85 -2.43 -10.42
CA ALA A 280 -10.43 -1.05 -10.59
C ALA A 280 -10.84 -0.49 -11.96
N LEU A 281 -10.70 -1.28 -13.03
CA LEU A 281 -11.16 -0.92 -14.37
C LEU A 281 -12.68 -0.74 -14.44
N ALA A 282 -13.44 -1.56 -13.71
CA ALA A 282 -14.90 -1.44 -13.64
C ALA A 282 -15.38 -0.13 -12.99
N GLN A 283 -14.51 0.60 -12.28
CA GLN A 283 -14.82 1.93 -11.74
C GLN A 283 -14.62 3.05 -12.78
N LEU A 284 -13.98 2.76 -13.92
CA LEU A 284 -13.82 3.70 -15.03
C LEU A 284 -14.87 3.41 -16.09
N ASP A 285 -15.55 4.42 -16.61
CA ASP A 285 -16.58 4.26 -17.65
C ASP A 285 -16.09 3.44 -18.86
N TRP A 286 -14.95 3.83 -19.41
CA TRP A 286 -14.36 3.12 -20.55
C TRP A 286 -13.82 1.74 -20.17
N GLY A 287 -13.37 1.55 -18.93
CA GLY A 287 -12.83 0.30 -18.42
C GLY A 287 -13.93 -0.73 -18.18
N ALA A 288 -15.05 -0.31 -17.59
CA ALA A 288 -16.24 -1.11 -17.41
C ALA A 288 -16.80 -1.60 -18.76
N VAL A 289 -16.93 -0.69 -19.74
CA VAL A 289 -17.36 -1.06 -21.11
C VAL A 289 -16.35 -1.99 -21.78
N HIS A 290 -15.04 -1.79 -21.57
CA HIS A 290 -14.02 -2.69 -22.10
C HIS A 290 -14.19 -4.11 -21.54
N LEU A 291 -14.28 -4.26 -20.21
CA LEU A 291 -14.49 -5.56 -19.56
C LEU A 291 -15.79 -6.23 -19.99
N ALA A 292 -16.88 -5.45 -20.12
CA ALA A 292 -18.18 -5.94 -20.55
C ALA A 292 -18.22 -6.47 -21.99
N ARG A 293 -17.23 -6.11 -22.81
CA ARG A 293 -17.07 -6.62 -24.18
C ARG A 293 -16.16 -7.86 -24.26
N CYS A 294 -15.45 -8.19 -23.18
CA CYS A 294 -14.58 -9.35 -23.13
C CYS A 294 -15.39 -10.58 -22.70
N GLU A 295 -15.67 -11.47 -23.64
CA GLU A 295 -16.45 -12.69 -23.40
C GLU A 295 -15.85 -13.55 -22.29
N ALA A 296 -14.51 -13.69 -22.25
CA ALA A 296 -13.82 -14.45 -21.20
C ALA A 296 -14.05 -13.88 -19.78
N VAL A 297 -14.17 -12.56 -19.64
CA VAL A 297 -14.47 -11.91 -18.35
C VAL A 297 -15.90 -12.24 -17.92
N LEU A 298 -16.86 -12.12 -18.83
CA LEU A 298 -18.27 -12.43 -18.57
C LEU A 298 -18.46 -13.92 -18.25
N GLU A 299 -17.81 -14.80 -19.01
CA GLU A 299 -17.80 -16.23 -18.79
C GLU A 299 -17.23 -16.55 -17.40
N TYR A 300 -16.09 -15.96 -17.06
CA TYR A 300 -15.47 -16.12 -15.74
C TYR A 300 -16.40 -15.69 -14.61
N LEU A 301 -17.12 -14.57 -14.76
CA LEU A 301 -18.03 -14.06 -13.72
C LEU A 301 -19.25 -14.96 -13.52
N ILE A 302 -19.80 -15.51 -14.60
CA ILE A 302 -21.00 -16.36 -14.57
C ILE A 302 -20.65 -17.78 -14.11
N HIS A 303 -19.53 -18.33 -14.57
CA HIS A 303 -19.17 -19.71 -14.28
C HIS A 303 -18.47 -19.86 -12.94
N THR A 304 -18.87 -20.91 -12.23
CA THR A 304 -18.13 -21.49 -11.12
C THR A 304 -17.01 -22.33 -11.70
N GLY A 305 -15.87 -21.70 -11.98
CA GLY A 305 -14.69 -22.40 -12.49
C GLY A 305 -14.28 -23.58 -11.60
N SER A 306 -13.49 -24.50 -12.16
CA SER A 306 -12.92 -25.66 -11.46
C SER A 306 -11.96 -25.30 -10.32
N VAL A 307 -11.47 -24.06 -10.29
CA VAL A 307 -10.50 -23.57 -9.30
C VAL A 307 -11.23 -23.18 -8.02
N THR A 308 -10.84 -23.80 -6.90
CA THR A 308 -11.29 -23.43 -5.56
C THR A 308 -10.73 -22.06 -5.19
N LEU A 309 -11.58 -21.04 -5.24
CA LEU A 309 -11.24 -19.67 -4.83
C LEU A 309 -11.28 -19.54 -3.31
N SER A 310 -10.33 -18.79 -2.75
CA SER A 310 -10.34 -18.37 -1.36
C SER A 310 -11.49 -17.42 -1.06
N PRO A 311 -11.87 -17.23 0.22
CA PRO A 311 -12.93 -16.29 0.59
C PRO A 311 -12.69 -14.86 0.10
N ASP A 312 -11.43 -14.42 0.07
CA ASP A 312 -11.07 -13.08 -0.39
C ASP A 312 -11.21 -12.95 -1.91
N GLU A 313 -10.80 -13.97 -2.67
CA GLU A 313 -11.00 -14.02 -4.13
C GLU A 313 -12.48 -14.03 -4.52
N LEU A 314 -13.32 -14.76 -3.77
CA LEU A 314 -14.76 -14.77 -3.97
C LEU A 314 -15.38 -13.39 -3.71
N ARG A 315 -14.91 -12.67 -2.69
CA ARG A 315 -15.35 -11.29 -2.43
C ARG A 315 -14.91 -10.33 -3.52
N GLU A 316 -13.69 -10.45 -4.03
CA GLU A 316 -13.22 -9.61 -5.14
C GLU A 316 -13.98 -9.90 -6.45
N LYS A 317 -14.24 -11.17 -6.77
CA LYS A 317 -15.07 -11.58 -7.91
C LYS A 317 -16.50 -11.03 -7.79
N HIS A 318 -17.11 -11.12 -6.62
CA HIS A 318 -18.44 -10.56 -6.35
C HIS A 318 -18.46 -9.04 -6.46
N ALA A 319 -17.46 -8.35 -5.90
CA ALA A 319 -17.33 -6.91 -6.00
C ALA A 319 -17.17 -6.43 -7.46
N LEU A 320 -16.40 -7.15 -8.27
CA LEU A 320 -16.30 -6.92 -9.71
C LEU A 320 -17.66 -7.09 -10.41
N ALA A 321 -18.37 -8.19 -10.14
CA ALA A 321 -19.69 -8.43 -10.72
C ALA A 321 -20.70 -7.34 -10.32
N GLY A 322 -20.68 -6.90 -9.06
CA GLY A 322 -21.49 -5.79 -8.57
C GLY A 322 -21.21 -4.49 -9.31
N ALA A 323 -19.92 -4.11 -9.42
CA ALA A 323 -19.51 -2.90 -10.12
C ALA A 323 -19.96 -2.87 -11.59
N LEU A 324 -19.91 -4.01 -12.28
CA LEU A 324 -20.38 -4.12 -13.67
C LEU A 324 -21.91 -4.09 -13.77
N VAL A 325 -22.63 -4.73 -12.85
CA VAL A 325 -24.10 -4.74 -12.83
C VAL A 325 -24.68 -3.34 -12.57
N ASP A 326 -24.00 -2.56 -11.73
CA ASP A 326 -24.43 -1.21 -11.33
C ASP A 326 -24.10 -0.16 -12.40
N SER A 327 -23.23 -0.48 -13.37
CA SER A 327 -22.83 0.47 -14.41
C SER A 327 -23.89 0.57 -15.52
N PRO A 328 -24.48 1.76 -15.78
CA PRO A 328 -25.45 1.94 -16.85
C PRO A 328 -24.85 1.71 -18.25
N LEU A 329 -23.57 2.06 -18.43
CA LEU A 329 -22.85 1.86 -19.69
C LEU A 329 -22.63 0.38 -20.00
N VAL A 330 -22.41 -0.44 -18.97
CA VAL A 330 -22.32 -1.89 -19.12
C VAL A 330 -23.68 -2.48 -19.47
N ILE A 331 -24.75 -2.04 -18.80
CA ILE A 331 -26.13 -2.47 -19.12
C ILE A 331 -26.49 -2.16 -20.57
N GLU A 332 -26.08 -1.00 -21.09
CA GLU A 332 -26.26 -0.63 -22.49
C GLU A 332 -25.41 -1.50 -23.42
N ALA A 333 -24.12 -1.71 -23.10
CA ALA A 333 -23.19 -2.46 -23.94
C ALA A 333 -23.54 -3.96 -24.06
N VAL A 334 -23.97 -4.59 -22.96
CA VAL A 334 -24.31 -6.03 -22.92
C VAL A 334 -25.80 -6.26 -23.24
N GLY A 335 -26.64 -5.27 -23.00
CA GLY A 335 -28.09 -5.35 -23.12
C GLY A 335 -28.76 -5.77 -21.81
N ALA A 336 -29.68 -4.93 -21.32
CA ALA A 336 -30.38 -5.11 -20.04
C ALA A 336 -31.12 -6.45 -19.91
N GLY A 337 -31.66 -6.96 -21.02
CA GLY A 337 -32.41 -8.23 -21.08
C GLY A 337 -31.56 -9.46 -21.38
N SER A 338 -30.24 -9.31 -21.56
CA SER A 338 -29.35 -10.42 -21.90
C SER A 338 -29.32 -11.48 -20.79
N ALA A 339 -29.12 -12.74 -21.17
CA ALA A 339 -28.97 -13.83 -20.21
C ALA A 339 -27.77 -13.62 -19.28
N VAL A 340 -26.68 -13.06 -19.82
CA VAL A 340 -25.46 -12.68 -19.09
C VAL A 340 -25.80 -11.73 -17.93
N MET A 341 -26.47 -10.61 -18.21
CA MET A 341 -26.83 -9.64 -17.16
C MET A 341 -27.78 -10.22 -16.12
N ARG A 342 -28.70 -11.11 -16.53
CA ARG A 342 -29.61 -11.79 -15.60
C ARG A 342 -28.83 -12.71 -14.63
N HIS A 343 -27.87 -13.48 -15.13
CA HIS A 343 -27.03 -14.34 -14.31
C HIS A 343 -26.14 -13.53 -13.37
N MET A 344 -25.51 -12.45 -13.86
CA MET A 344 -24.69 -11.59 -13.01
C MET A 344 -25.52 -10.93 -11.89
N ARG A 345 -26.71 -10.41 -12.18
CA ARG A 345 -27.63 -9.90 -11.14
C ARG A 345 -28.02 -10.98 -10.13
N GLY A 346 -28.30 -12.19 -10.60
CA GLY A 346 -28.58 -13.34 -9.75
C GLY A 346 -27.42 -13.67 -8.81
N TYR A 347 -26.20 -13.71 -9.33
CA TYR A 347 -24.98 -13.94 -8.55
C TYR A 347 -24.75 -12.83 -7.51
N VAL A 348 -24.86 -11.55 -7.91
CA VAL A 348 -24.70 -10.41 -7.00
C VAL A 348 -25.72 -10.47 -5.86
N THR A 349 -26.98 -10.77 -6.17
CA THR A 349 -28.07 -10.89 -5.20
C THR A 349 -27.87 -12.06 -4.23
N ALA A 350 -27.36 -13.20 -4.73
CA ALA A 350 -27.12 -14.38 -3.92
C ALA A 350 -25.88 -14.26 -3.01
N GLY A 351 -24.97 -13.33 -3.33
CA GLY A 351 -23.78 -13.02 -2.54
C GLY A 351 -22.52 -13.78 -2.97
N PRO A 352 -21.35 -13.44 -2.39
CA PRO A 352 -20.04 -13.93 -2.85
C PRO A 352 -19.87 -15.46 -2.77
N PHE A 353 -20.61 -16.11 -1.87
CA PHE A 353 -20.51 -17.55 -1.57
C PHE A 353 -21.65 -18.38 -2.18
N ALA A 354 -22.54 -17.78 -2.97
CA ALA A 354 -23.73 -18.44 -3.52
C ALA A 354 -23.44 -19.72 -4.30
N ASN A 355 -22.23 -19.78 -4.85
CA ASN A 355 -21.77 -20.77 -5.78
C ASN A 355 -20.93 -21.89 -5.15
N LEU A 356 -20.68 -21.82 -3.83
CA LEU A 356 -20.02 -22.92 -3.14
C LEU A 356 -21.02 -24.07 -3.02
N PRO A 357 -20.62 -25.32 -3.31
CA PRO A 357 -21.44 -26.47 -2.97
C PRO A 357 -21.78 -26.34 -1.50
N ARG A 358 -23.07 -26.29 -1.17
CA ARG A 358 -23.52 -26.29 0.22
C ARG A 358 -22.90 -27.54 0.84
N SER A 359 -21.91 -27.35 1.70
CA SER A 359 -21.46 -28.43 2.57
C SER A 359 -22.71 -28.91 3.29
N GLU A 360 -23.19 -30.10 2.96
CA GLU A 360 -24.28 -30.70 3.70
C GLU A 360 -23.87 -30.60 5.17
N PRO A 361 -24.77 -30.10 6.05
CA PRO A 361 -24.45 -30.05 7.46
C PRO A 361 -24.07 -31.49 7.82
N LYS A 362 -22.79 -31.71 8.15
CA LYS A 362 -22.36 -32.97 8.75
C LYS A 362 -23.31 -33.14 9.93
N VAL A 363 -24.24 -34.09 9.81
CA VAL A 363 -25.06 -34.51 10.93
C VAL A 363 -24.03 -34.87 11.98
N MET A 364 -23.89 -34.02 13.00
CA MET A 364 -23.07 -34.36 14.14
C MET A 364 -23.72 -35.61 14.69
N GLU A 365 -23.13 -36.77 14.42
CA GLU A 365 -23.41 -37.96 15.20
C GLU A 365 -23.29 -37.53 16.66
N PRO A 366 -24.30 -37.84 17.49
CA PRO A 366 -24.29 -37.44 18.89
C PRO A 366 -22.96 -37.89 19.47
N MET A 367 -22.18 -36.94 20.01
CA MET A 367 -20.93 -37.25 20.70
C MET A 367 -21.25 -38.28 21.77
N THR A 368 -20.98 -39.54 21.49
CA THR A 368 -20.91 -40.59 22.48
C THR A 368 -19.72 -40.21 23.35
N LEU A 369 -20.02 -39.66 24.52
CA LEU A 369 -19.06 -39.48 25.60
C LEU A 369 -18.45 -40.86 25.87
N GLN A 370 -17.28 -41.13 25.30
CA GLN A 370 -16.49 -42.28 25.73
C GLN A 370 -16.10 -42.03 27.19
N PRO A 371 -16.35 -42.99 28.09
CA PRO A 371 -15.93 -42.85 29.48
C PRO A 371 -14.41 -42.69 29.52
N ALA A 372 -13.97 -41.68 30.24
CA ALA A 372 -12.55 -41.35 30.39
C ALA A 372 -11.77 -42.58 30.87
N GLU A 373 -10.86 -43.08 30.03
CA GLU A 373 -9.88 -44.07 30.48
C GLU A 373 -8.96 -43.42 31.53
N PRO A 374 -8.64 -44.13 32.62
CA PRO A 374 -7.76 -43.61 33.66
C PRO A 374 -6.35 -43.42 33.09
N VAL A 375 -5.93 -42.16 32.97
CA VAL A 375 -4.57 -41.78 32.59
C VAL A 375 -3.59 -42.30 33.63
N ALA A 376 -2.88 -43.37 33.29
CA ALA A 376 -1.72 -43.85 34.04
C ALA A 376 -0.63 -42.76 34.02
N ARG A 377 -0.28 -42.25 35.20
CA ARG A 377 0.83 -41.32 35.40
C ARG A 377 2.15 -42.05 35.24
N ASN A 378 2.75 -41.98 34.05
CA ASN A 378 4.17 -42.30 33.87
C ASN A 378 5.01 -41.00 33.99
N PRO A 379 6.05 -40.98 34.84
CA PRO A 379 6.98 -39.85 34.88
C PRO A 379 7.97 -39.98 33.72
N LEU A 380 7.78 -39.22 32.65
CA LEU A 380 8.79 -39.08 31.60
C LEU A 380 9.86 -38.09 32.06
N SER A 381 11.09 -38.58 32.21
CA SER A 381 12.27 -37.79 32.52
C SER A 381 12.68 -36.90 31.34
N LEU A 382 13.18 -35.69 31.65
CA LEU A 382 13.68 -34.68 30.70
C LEU A 382 14.91 -35.11 29.87
N ALA A 383 15.41 -36.34 30.02
CA ALA A 383 16.62 -36.82 29.33
C ALA A 383 16.36 -37.27 27.87
N SER A 384 15.12 -37.52 27.47
CA SER A 384 14.81 -38.06 26.13
C SER A 384 14.68 -36.99 25.02
N ILE A 385 14.63 -35.71 25.38
CA ILE A 385 14.44 -34.60 24.41
C ILE A 385 15.78 -34.03 23.91
N PHE A 386 16.89 -34.25 24.63
CA PHE A 386 18.21 -33.72 24.25
C PHE A 386 19.11 -34.71 23.48
N GLY A 387 18.68 -35.95 23.27
CA GLY A 387 19.50 -37.01 22.67
C GLY A 387 19.52 -37.09 21.14
N ALA A 388 18.75 -36.27 20.42
CA ALA A 388 18.58 -36.41 18.97
C ALA A 388 19.26 -35.32 18.12
N MET A 389 20.22 -34.57 18.66
CA MET A 389 20.88 -33.46 17.94
C MET A 389 22.41 -33.49 17.90
N LEU A 390 23.05 -34.60 18.27
CA LEU A 390 24.50 -34.74 18.15
C LEU A 390 24.84 -36.10 17.53
N VAL A 391 25.27 -36.04 16.26
CA VAL A 391 26.42 -36.76 15.65
C VAL A 391 26.19 -36.88 14.13
N ALA A 392 26.87 -36.02 13.36
CA ALA A 392 27.40 -36.33 12.04
C ALA A 392 28.60 -35.39 11.77
N PRO A 393 29.85 -35.87 11.78
CA PRO A 393 31.01 -35.08 11.45
C PRO A 393 31.26 -35.12 9.94
N GLY A 394 31.51 -33.94 9.34
CA GLY A 394 32.11 -33.83 8.02
C GLY A 394 31.17 -33.36 6.92
N CYS A 395 31.17 -32.04 6.67
CA CYS A 395 31.26 -31.41 5.34
C CYS A 395 31.35 -29.90 5.56
N GLY A 396 32.32 -29.27 4.91
CA GLY A 396 32.69 -27.87 5.10
C GLY A 396 31.69 -26.87 4.51
N GLU A 397 31.74 -25.66 5.09
CA GLU A 397 31.35 -24.36 4.54
C GLU A 397 30.09 -24.29 3.66
N ILE A 398 28.93 -24.04 4.29
CA ILE A 398 27.85 -23.25 3.68
C ILE A 398 27.26 -22.29 4.73
N SER A 399 27.37 -21.00 4.40
CA SER A 399 27.06 -19.81 5.19
C SER A 399 25.57 -19.60 5.55
N THR A 400 25.34 -19.24 6.81
CA THR A 400 24.59 -18.07 7.35
C THR A 400 23.43 -17.39 6.58
N MET A 401 22.71 -18.04 5.66
CA MET A 401 21.57 -17.44 4.93
C MET A 401 20.18 -17.91 5.40
N ALA A 402 20.08 -18.92 6.28
CA ALA A 402 18.79 -19.53 6.65
C ALA A 402 17.97 -18.77 7.71
N LEU A 403 18.49 -17.67 8.29
CA LEU A 403 17.83 -16.94 9.39
C LEU A 403 16.97 -15.74 8.93
N LEU A 404 17.04 -15.35 7.66
CA LEU A 404 16.24 -14.22 7.13
C LEU A 404 14.87 -14.64 6.58
N GLY A 405 14.64 -15.93 6.29
CA GLY A 405 13.37 -16.41 5.71
C GLY A 405 12.22 -16.64 6.71
N GLY A 406 12.49 -16.66 8.02
CA GLY A 406 11.51 -17.08 9.04
C GLY A 406 10.51 -16.02 9.50
N LEU A 407 10.73 -14.73 9.20
CA LEU A 407 9.91 -13.63 9.75
C LEU A 407 8.70 -13.25 8.87
N ALA A 408 8.62 -13.69 7.61
CA ALA A 408 7.48 -13.43 6.73
C ALA A 408 6.25 -14.34 7.00
N VAL A 409 6.43 -15.49 7.66
CA VAL A 409 5.37 -16.49 7.86
C VAL A 409 4.47 -16.17 9.08
N GLY A 410 4.87 -15.24 9.95
CA GLY A 410 4.13 -14.89 11.18
C GLY A 410 2.83 -14.10 10.98
N ARG A 411 2.54 -13.60 9.77
CA ARG A 411 1.36 -12.75 9.49
C ARG A 411 0.02 -13.51 9.36
N CYS A 412 0.02 -14.84 9.32
CA CYS A 412 -1.22 -15.62 9.08
C CYS A 412 -1.98 -16.08 10.34
N PHE A 413 -1.53 -15.80 11.57
CA PHE A 413 -2.13 -16.40 12.79
C PHE A 413 -2.78 -15.45 13.80
N LEU A 414 -2.90 -14.15 13.53
CA LEU A 414 -3.50 -13.19 14.47
C LEU A 414 -4.56 -12.27 13.85
N VAL A 415 -5.42 -12.83 12.99
CA VAL A 415 -6.70 -12.21 12.64
C VAL A 415 -7.79 -13.17 13.08
N GLY A 416 -8.28 -13.03 14.31
CA GLY A 416 -9.41 -13.84 14.77
C GLY A 416 -9.56 -14.02 16.28
N VAL A 417 -9.46 -12.96 17.09
CA VAL A 417 -10.15 -12.92 18.39
C VAL A 417 -10.67 -11.50 18.63
N GLU A 418 -11.99 -11.34 18.53
CA GLU A 418 -12.71 -10.10 18.82
C GLU A 418 -12.42 -9.62 20.25
N SER A 419 -11.94 -8.38 20.37
CA SER A 419 -11.68 -7.70 21.64
C SER A 419 -13.00 -7.19 22.24
N ARG A 420 -13.60 -7.95 23.17
CA ARG A 420 -14.72 -7.49 24.01
C ARG A 420 -14.41 -7.43 25.52
N SER A 421 -13.17 -7.67 25.94
CA SER A 421 -12.84 -7.87 27.37
C SER A 421 -11.94 -6.82 28.02
N TRP A 422 -11.44 -5.80 27.30
CA TRP A 422 -10.47 -4.84 27.86
C TRP A 422 -11.06 -3.52 28.40
N CYS A 423 -12.33 -3.19 28.12
CA CYS A 423 -12.93 -1.91 28.57
C CYS A 423 -13.38 -1.84 30.04
N ARG A 424 -13.13 -2.86 30.90
CA ARG A 424 -13.60 -2.84 32.30
C ARG A 424 -12.60 -2.35 33.35
N VAL A 425 -11.35 -2.06 33.01
CA VAL A 425 -10.30 -1.79 34.02
C VAL A 425 -10.02 -0.29 34.27
N LEU A 426 -10.56 0.64 33.47
CA LEU A 426 -10.27 2.08 33.62
C LEU A 426 -11.43 2.97 34.10
N ARG A 427 -12.52 2.41 34.65
CA ARG A 427 -13.62 3.22 35.24
C ARG A 427 -13.84 2.91 36.72
N ARG A 428 -12.95 3.35 37.61
CA ARG A 428 -13.28 3.62 39.03
C ARG A 428 -12.33 4.67 39.63
N VAL A 429 -12.69 5.95 39.48
CA VAL A 429 -12.34 7.02 40.41
C VAL A 429 -13.65 7.71 40.78
N PRO A 430 -14.04 7.80 42.06
CA PRO A 430 -15.31 8.40 42.45
C PRO A 430 -15.14 9.91 42.67
N SER A 431 -15.86 10.74 41.91
CA SER A 431 -16.14 12.12 42.28
C SER A 431 -17.42 12.15 43.11
N GLN A 432 -17.27 12.28 44.43
CA GLN A 432 -18.34 12.71 45.32
C GLN A 432 -18.35 14.24 45.39
N GLY A 433 -19.55 14.83 45.27
CA GLY A 433 -19.91 16.01 46.06
C GLY A 433 -20.22 17.30 45.32
N LEU A 434 -21.48 17.71 45.48
CA LEU A 434 -22.00 19.09 45.48
C LEU A 434 -22.40 19.71 44.12
N TRP A 435 -23.64 19.42 43.72
CA TRP A 435 -24.51 20.38 43.04
C TRP A 435 -25.77 20.59 43.89
N GLN A 436 -25.90 21.76 44.52
CA GLN A 436 -27.21 22.35 44.77
C GLN A 436 -27.16 23.89 44.66
N ARG A 437 -28.00 24.38 43.74
CA ARG A 437 -28.74 25.64 43.73
C ARG A 437 -27.99 26.97 43.92
N SER A 438 -28.01 27.79 42.86
CA SER A 438 -28.66 29.10 42.94
C SER A 438 -29.09 29.60 41.55
N LYS A 439 -30.29 30.18 41.49
CA LYS A 439 -30.89 30.88 40.34
C LYS A 439 -30.78 32.39 40.57
N ASN A 440 -30.75 33.13 39.46
CA ASN A 440 -30.99 34.58 39.29
C ASN A 440 -29.82 35.51 39.64
N ILE A 441 -29.37 36.32 38.66
CA ILE A 441 -29.72 37.76 38.50
C ILE A 441 -28.82 38.38 37.40
N ASP A 442 -29.50 39.04 36.45
CA ASP A 442 -29.24 40.24 35.64
C ASP A 442 -27.87 40.65 35.05
N GLU A 443 -27.99 40.95 33.75
CA GLU A 443 -27.46 42.09 33.00
C GLU A 443 -26.53 43.09 33.70
N ARG A 444 -25.37 43.34 33.08
CA ARG A 444 -24.85 44.71 32.85
C ARG A 444 -23.75 44.73 31.78
N ARG A 445 -23.96 45.57 30.77
CA ARG A 445 -22.93 46.09 29.86
C ARG A 445 -21.90 46.92 30.63
N VAL A 446 -20.62 46.74 30.32
CA VAL A 446 -19.61 47.82 30.39
C VAL A 446 -18.67 47.69 29.18
N SER A 447 -18.57 48.79 28.44
CA SER A 447 -17.61 49.07 27.37
C SER A 447 -16.39 49.76 27.97
N CYS A 448 -15.20 49.51 27.40
CA CYS A 448 -14.06 50.44 27.21
C CYS A 448 -12.84 49.60 26.76
N SER A 449 -12.41 49.61 25.49
CA SER A 449 -11.60 50.62 24.77
C SER A 449 -10.13 50.71 25.20
N GLY A 450 -9.23 50.45 24.25
CA GLY A 450 -7.79 50.81 24.24
C GLY A 450 -7.01 49.92 23.25
N LEU A 451 -6.86 50.30 21.96
CA LEU A 451 -5.70 51.01 21.36
C LEU A 451 -4.38 50.21 21.48
N VAL A 452 -3.64 49.84 20.43
CA VAL A 452 -3.08 50.59 19.28
C VAL A 452 -2.73 49.55 18.17
N ALA A 453 -3.25 49.62 16.94
CA ALA A 453 -2.73 50.27 15.71
C ALA A 453 -1.28 49.89 15.29
N GLY A 454 -0.95 49.64 14.03
CA GLY A 454 -1.74 49.74 12.80
C GLY A 454 -0.93 49.51 11.52
N LEU A 455 -1.59 49.90 10.41
CA LEU A 455 -1.11 50.23 9.06
C LEU A 455 -0.70 49.01 8.18
N TRP A 456 -1.11 48.89 6.91
CA TRP A 456 -1.82 49.80 6.01
C TRP A 456 -2.53 49.00 4.92
N ASN A 457 -3.49 49.64 4.26
CA ASN A 457 -4.46 49.15 3.31
C ASN A 457 -4.34 50.01 2.03
N GLU A 458 -5.09 49.62 0.99
CA GLU A 458 -5.34 50.30 -0.29
C GLU A 458 -4.39 49.97 -1.46
N GLY A 459 -4.86 49.70 -2.68
CA GLY A 459 -6.21 49.86 -3.22
C GLY A 459 -6.35 49.29 -4.64
N ARG A 460 -7.61 49.13 -5.06
CA ARG A 460 -8.07 48.71 -6.39
C ARG A 460 -7.98 49.85 -7.43
N ALA A 461 -7.79 49.49 -8.71
CA ALA A 461 -8.54 49.97 -9.90
C ALA A 461 -7.79 49.51 -11.17
N ARG A 462 -8.34 48.65 -12.04
CA ARG A 462 -9.28 48.85 -13.17
C ARG A 462 -8.59 49.10 -14.54
N ASP A 463 -9.01 48.28 -15.50
CA ASP A 463 -9.13 48.45 -16.97
C ASP A 463 -7.89 48.66 -17.87
N GLY A 464 -7.88 47.92 -18.99
CA GLY A 464 -7.10 48.28 -20.19
C GLY A 464 -6.83 47.15 -21.17
N ARG A 465 -7.68 46.97 -22.20
CA ARG A 465 -7.42 46.15 -23.39
C ARG A 465 -6.42 46.86 -24.33
N SER A 466 -5.52 46.13 -24.99
CA SER A 466 -5.35 46.14 -26.48
C SER A 466 -4.07 45.45 -27.00
N TYR A 467 -4.31 44.53 -27.95
CA TYR A 467 -3.67 44.29 -29.26
C TYR A 467 -2.14 44.30 -29.50
N ARG A 468 -1.73 43.21 -30.20
CA ARG A 468 -0.64 43.02 -31.21
C ARG A 468 0.80 43.16 -30.68
N TYR A 469 1.77 42.34 -31.10
CA TYR A 469 2.18 42.09 -32.49
C TYR A 469 2.98 40.77 -32.60
N MET A 470 2.84 40.11 -33.75
CA MET A 470 3.75 39.06 -34.22
C MET A 470 5.15 39.61 -34.48
N GLY A 471 6.17 38.84 -34.14
CA GLY A 471 7.56 39.07 -34.56
C GLY A 471 8.22 37.75 -34.97
N ARG A 472 8.11 37.39 -36.26
CA ARG A 472 9.08 36.54 -36.95
C ARG A 472 10.40 37.30 -37.04
N GLN A 473 11.51 36.65 -36.72
CA GLN A 473 12.77 36.92 -37.40
C GLN A 473 13.35 35.60 -37.92
N GLN A 474 13.35 35.49 -39.23
CA GLN A 474 14.32 34.72 -40.01
C GLN A 474 15.52 35.61 -40.31
N GLN A 475 16.71 35.02 -40.30
CA GLN A 475 17.92 35.26 -41.12
C GLN A 475 19.07 34.66 -40.30
N GLY A 476 20.04 33.92 -40.83
CA GLY A 476 20.47 33.51 -42.16
C GLY A 476 21.85 32.88 -41.94
N ALA A 477 22.06 31.63 -42.34
CA ALA A 477 22.78 31.26 -43.56
C ALA A 477 24.32 31.18 -43.40
N ALA A 478 24.86 29.96 -43.61
CA ALA A 478 26.11 29.60 -44.32
C ALA A 478 26.55 28.19 -43.84
N SER A 479 26.23 27.13 -44.59
CA SER A 479 27.12 26.38 -45.53
C SER A 479 28.09 25.43 -44.79
N GLN A 480 28.29 24.15 -45.14
CA GLN A 480 28.36 23.54 -46.47
C GLN A 480 28.48 22.00 -46.31
N GLN A 481 27.89 21.25 -47.26
CA GLN A 481 28.27 19.91 -47.79
C GLN A 481 28.44 18.73 -46.80
N ASP A 482 27.76 17.58 -46.98
CA ASP A 482 28.04 16.68 -48.10
C ASP A 482 26.89 15.72 -48.48
N ALA A 483 27.10 15.04 -49.60
CA ALA A 483 26.11 14.46 -50.51
C ALA A 483 25.67 13.00 -50.25
N LYS A 484 24.61 12.62 -51.00
CA LYS A 484 24.11 11.26 -51.38
C LYS A 484 23.29 10.57 -50.27
N GLN A 485 22.08 10.07 -50.50
CA GLN A 485 21.66 9.21 -51.62
C GLN A 485 20.12 9.15 -51.71
N LYS A 486 19.62 9.20 -52.95
CA LYS A 486 18.24 8.87 -53.39
C LYS A 486 17.97 7.36 -53.13
N GLN A 487 16.78 6.80 -52.88
CA GLN A 487 15.45 6.92 -53.52
C GLN A 487 14.38 6.13 -52.69
N PRO A 488 13.08 6.20 -53.06
CA PRO A 488 11.92 5.92 -52.19
C PRO A 488 11.29 4.54 -52.43
N TRP A 489 10.49 4.04 -51.48
CA TRP A 489 9.35 3.15 -51.80
C TRP A 489 8.17 3.38 -50.84
N LEU A 490 7.03 3.60 -51.47
CA LEU A 490 5.67 3.51 -50.96
C LEU A 490 5.16 2.06 -51.24
N VAL A 491 3.97 1.72 -50.73
CA VAL A 491 3.15 0.50 -51.01
C VAL A 491 3.44 -0.66 -50.03
N VAL A 492 2.53 -1.28 -49.27
CA VAL A 492 1.05 -1.42 -49.25
C VAL A 492 0.50 -1.10 -47.86
#